data_AF-A0A353RC85-F1
#
_entry.id   AF-A0A353RC85-F1
#
_cell.length_a   1.000
_cell.length_b   1.000
_cell.length_c   1.000
_cell.angle_alpha   90.00
_cell.angle_beta   90.00
_cell.angle_gamma   90.00
#
_symmetry.space_group_name_H-M   'P 1'
#
loop_
_entity.id
_entity.type
_entity.pdbx_description
1 polymer ?
#
loop_
_entity_poly.entity_id
_entity_poly.type
_entity_poly.pdbx_seq_one_letter_code
_entity_poly.pdbx_strand_id
1 'polypeptide(L)'
;LFRTAVELHRETGAHISFVNLSGGVGVPYRPGQKPADILRIGREVEKIYREILVPEGMGDVALFTEMGRFMLAPYGCLVATAIREKHIYKEYIGLDACAANLMRPAMYGAYHHITVCGKEDAPCD
;
A
#
# COMPACT_ATOMS: atom_id res chain seq x y z
N LEU A 1 -2.19 20.94 0.69
CA LEU A 1 -0.98 20.81 -0.15
C LEU A 1 -1.03 21.73 -1.36
N PHE A 2 -1.92 21.53 -2.36
CA PHE A 2 -1.97 22.45 -3.52
C PHE A 2 -2.25 23.91 -3.14
N ARG A 3 -3.18 24.17 -2.20
CA ARG A 3 -3.41 25.54 -1.69
C ARG A 3 -2.16 26.15 -1.05
N THR A 4 -1.39 25.34 -0.34
CA THR A 4 -0.11 25.76 0.25
C THR A 4 0.92 26.08 -0.84
N ALA A 5 0.94 25.32 -1.95
CA ALA A 5 1.80 25.64 -3.09
C ALA A 5 1.42 26.98 -3.73
N VAL A 6 0.11 27.27 -3.85
CA VAL A 6 -0.40 28.57 -4.32
C VAL A 6 -0.01 29.70 -3.37
N GLU A 7 -0.19 29.50 -2.06
CA GLU A 7 0.19 30.47 -1.03
C GLU A 7 1.68 30.81 -1.11
N LEU A 8 2.55 29.79 -1.16
CA LEU A 8 3.99 29.98 -1.33
C LEU A 8 4.33 30.71 -2.63
N HIS A 9 3.70 30.33 -3.75
CA HIS A 9 3.90 30.99 -5.04
C HIS A 9 3.54 32.49 -4.96
N ARG A 10 2.40 32.83 -4.34
CA ARG A 10 1.94 34.22 -4.21
C ARG A 10 2.79 35.06 -3.26
N GLU A 11 3.21 34.49 -2.13
CA GLU A 11 3.95 35.22 -1.11
C GLU A 11 5.43 35.41 -1.46
N THR A 12 6.01 34.45 -2.18
CA THR A 12 7.46 34.43 -2.42
C THR A 12 7.85 34.66 -3.88
N GLY A 13 6.90 34.52 -4.82
CA GLY A 13 7.19 34.52 -6.25
C GLY A 13 7.94 33.27 -6.73
N ALA A 14 8.12 32.25 -5.86
CA ALA A 14 8.82 31.03 -6.23
C ALA A 14 8.07 30.24 -7.31
N HIS A 15 8.81 29.70 -8.27
CA HIS A 15 8.30 28.70 -9.19
C HIS A 15 8.32 27.33 -8.51
N ILE A 16 7.13 26.80 -8.19
CA ILE A 16 6.99 25.46 -7.65
C ILE A 16 7.11 24.46 -8.81
N SER A 17 8.19 23.69 -8.85
CA SER A 17 8.41 22.73 -9.94
C SER A 17 7.63 21.44 -9.76
N PHE A 18 7.36 21.02 -8.52
CA PHE A 18 6.61 19.80 -8.25
C PHE A 18 5.91 19.78 -6.89
N VAL A 19 4.94 18.88 -6.78
CA VAL A 19 4.30 18.49 -5.52
C VAL A 19 4.38 16.98 -5.37
N ASN A 20 4.94 16.51 -4.25
CA ASN A 20 4.98 15.09 -3.91
C ASN A 20 3.83 14.77 -2.95
N LEU A 21 2.95 13.86 -3.36
CA LEU A 21 1.79 13.40 -2.60
C LEU A 21 2.13 12.29 -1.60
N SER A 22 3.42 11.92 -1.51
CA SER A 22 3.92 10.75 -0.79
C SER A 22 3.19 9.47 -1.22
N GLY A 23 3.17 8.46 -0.36
CA GLY A 23 2.49 7.17 -0.59
C GLY A 23 1.20 7.05 0.21
N GLY A 24 1.03 5.90 0.86
CA GLY A 24 -0.08 5.66 1.81
C GLY A 24 -1.27 4.92 1.23
N VAL A 25 -1.31 4.65 -0.08
CA VAL A 25 -2.33 3.77 -0.65
C VAL A 25 -2.07 2.33 -0.22
N GLY A 26 -3.10 1.72 0.36
CA GLY A 26 -3.06 0.36 0.88
C GLY A 26 -3.31 -0.72 -0.17
N VAL A 27 -3.14 -1.97 0.26
CA VAL A 27 -3.48 -3.18 -0.50
C VAL A 27 -4.38 -4.07 0.34
N PRO A 28 -5.23 -4.91 -0.29
CA PRO A 28 -5.99 -5.90 0.45
C PRO A 28 -5.03 -6.96 1.03
N TYR A 29 -5.13 -7.23 2.32
CA TYR A 29 -4.38 -8.29 3.00
C TYR A 29 -5.24 -9.51 3.31
N ARG A 30 -6.55 -9.33 3.44
CA ARG A 30 -7.52 -10.41 3.70
C ARG A 30 -8.25 -10.80 2.42
N PRO A 31 -8.59 -12.08 2.25
CA PRO A 31 -9.54 -12.50 1.23
C PRO A 31 -10.83 -11.67 1.30
N GLY A 32 -11.34 -11.25 0.14
CA GLY A 32 -12.56 -10.44 0.04
C GLY A 32 -12.41 -8.94 0.37
N GLN A 33 -11.24 -8.46 0.82
CA GLN A 33 -11.02 -7.02 0.96
C GLN A 33 -11.01 -6.31 -0.40
N LYS A 34 -11.75 -5.21 -0.50
CA LYS A 34 -11.81 -4.40 -1.71
C LYS A 34 -10.46 -3.68 -1.95
N PRO A 35 -9.83 -3.82 -3.12
CA PRO A 35 -8.61 -3.09 -3.44
C PRO A 35 -8.90 -1.59 -3.64
N ALA A 36 -7.84 -0.78 -3.48
CA ALA A 36 -7.91 0.64 -3.81
C ALA A 36 -8.07 0.82 -5.34
N ASP A 37 -9.03 1.65 -5.74
CA ASP A 37 -9.18 2.07 -7.14
C ASP A 37 -8.22 3.22 -7.42
N ILE A 38 -6.99 2.88 -7.82
CA ILE A 38 -5.92 3.86 -8.05
C ILE A 38 -6.26 4.82 -9.19
N LEU A 39 -7.00 4.37 -10.20
CA LEU A 39 -7.41 5.21 -11.31
C LEU A 39 -8.44 6.25 -10.86
N ARG A 40 -9.37 5.87 -10.00
CA ARG A 40 -10.30 6.83 -9.39
C ARG A 40 -9.56 7.85 -8.54
N ILE A 41 -8.63 7.41 -7.69
CA ILE A 41 -7.81 8.32 -6.87
C ILE A 41 -7.07 9.32 -7.78
N GLY A 42 -6.44 8.83 -8.86
CA GLY A 42 -5.75 9.68 -9.83
C GLY A 42 -6.66 10.73 -10.48
N ARG A 43 -7.88 10.34 -10.89
CA ARG A 43 -8.87 11.28 -11.47
C ARG A 43 -9.30 12.37 -10.48
N GLU A 44 -9.54 12.02 -9.22
CA GLU A 44 -9.89 13.03 -8.21
C GLU A 44 -8.72 13.98 -7.92
N VAL A 45 -7.49 13.45 -7.88
CA VAL A 45 -6.28 14.29 -7.73
C VAL A 45 -6.12 15.24 -8.92
N GLU A 46 -6.30 14.75 -10.15
CA GLU A 46 -6.24 15.57 -11.36
C GLU A 46 -7.30 16.68 -11.34
N LYS A 47 -8.53 16.35 -10.93
CA LYS A 47 -9.59 17.34 -10.81
C LYS A 47 -9.20 18.47 -9.86
N ILE A 48 -8.74 18.13 -8.65
CA ILE A 48 -8.34 19.12 -7.64
C ILE A 48 -7.10 19.91 -8.08
N TYR A 49 -6.17 19.27 -8.80
CA TYR A 49 -5.03 19.94 -9.43
C TYR A 49 -5.50 21.03 -10.40
N ARG A 50 -6.41 20.68 -11.31
CA ARG A 50 -6.96 21.61 -12.31
C ARG A 50 -7.78 22.74 -11.68
N GLU A 51 -8.50 22.46 -10.60
CA GLU A 51 -9.29 23.47 -9.90
C GLU A 51 -8.44 24.48 -9.11
N ILE A 52 -7.26 24.07 -8.60
CA ILE A 52 -6.46 24.88 -7.69
C ILE A 52 -5.22 25.48 -8.33
N LEU A 53 -4.44 24.70 -9.10
CA LEU A 53 -3.12 25.13 -9.59
C LEU A 53 -3.21 25.83 -10.96
N VAL A 54 -4.05 25.32 -11.85
CA VAL A 54 -4.16 25.86 -13.22
C VAL A 54 -4.64 27.33 -13.24
N PRO A 55 -5.64 27.76 -12.44
CA PRO A 55 -6.07 29.17 -12.41
C PRO A 55 -4.98 30.13 -11.94
N GLU A 56 -3.98 29.63 -11.20
CA GLU A 56 -2.84 30.40 -10.69
C GLU A 56 -1.65 30.41 -11.67
N GLY A 57 -1.82 29.88 -12.88
CA GLY A 57 -0.74 29.76 -13.87
C GLY A 57 0.26 28.65 -13.54
N MET A 58 -0.03 27.80 -12.55
CA MET A 58 0.86 26.72 -12.08
C MET A 58 0.53 25.36 -12.72
N GLY A 59 0.09 25.37 -13.98
CA GLY A 59 -0.33 24.17 -14.72
C GLY A 59 0.82 23.28 -15.21
N ASP A 60 2.06 23.69 -14.97
CA ASP A 60 3.30 22.97 -15.28
C ASP A 60 3.89 22.23 -14.06
N VAL A 61 3.31 22.41 -12.86
CA VAL A 61 3.74 21.73 -11.63
C VAL A 61 3.62 20.22 -11.82
N ALA A 62 4.74 19.50 -11.67
CA ALA A 62 4.75 18.04 -11.74
C ALA A 62 4.17 17.40 -10.47
N LEU A 63 3.53 16.23 -10.61
CA LEU A 63 3.05 15.43 -9.48
C LEU A 63 3.89 14.16 -9.30
N PHE A 64 4.33 13.94 -8.06
CA PHE A 64 5.04 12.72 -7.65
C PHE A 64 4.28 11.97 -6.56
N THR A 65 4.52 10.67 -6.46
CA THR A 65 3.97 9.79 -5.42
C THR A 65 4.95 8.66 -5.12
N GLU A 66 4.91 8.16 -3.88
CA GLU A 66 5.89 7.23 -3.31
C GLU A 66 5.21 5.90 -2.94
N MET A 67 4.74 5.19 -3.97
CA MET A 67 3.80 4.08 -3.83
C MET A 67 4.47 2.74 -3.52
N GLY A 68 5.26 2.66 -2.44
CA GLY A 68 6.00 1.44 -2.10
C GLY A 68 5.10 0.24 -1.85
N ARG A 69 4.24 0.31 -0.81
CA ARG A 69 3.35 -0.81 -0.45
C ARG A 69 2.41 -1.19 -1.58
N PHE A 70 1.78 -0.20 -2.21
CA PHE A 70 0.81 -0.44 -3.27
C PHE A 70 1.43 -1.18 -4.47
N MET A 71 2.64 -0.79 -4.88
CA MET A 71 3.32 -1.37 -6.04
C MET A 71 3.88 -2.77 -5.75
N LEU A 72 4.40 -3.01 -4.55
CA LEU A 72 5.22 -4.20 -4.29
C LEU A 72 4.50 -5.29 -3.49
N ALA A 73 3.59 -4.92 -2.59
CA ALA A 73 3.03 -5.88 -1.63
C ALA A 73 2.27 -7.07 -2.24
N PRO A 74 1.52 -6.94 -3.35
CA PRO A 74 0.77 -8.07 -3.93
C PRO A 74 1.65 -9.11 -4.63
N TYR A 75 2.90 -8.78 -4.95
CA TYR A 75 3.75 -9.59 -5.83
C TYR A 75 4.86 -10.34 -5.11
N GLY A 76 4.82 -10.39 -3.78
CA GLY A 76 5.76 -11.13 -2.95
C GLY A 76 5.05 -12.14 -2.06
N CYS A 77 5.57 -13.36 -2.00
CA CYS A 77 5.15 -14.39 -1.06
C CYS A 77 6.35 -14.92 -0.26
N LEU A 78 6.08 -15.34 0.97
CA LEU A 78 7.00 -16.17 1.75
C LEU A 78 6.52 -17.62 1.60
N VAL A 79 7.33 -18.45 0.97
CA VAL A 79 7.09 -19.89 0.88
C VAL A 79 7.88 -20.56 2.01
N ALA A 80 7.20 -21.42 2.76
CA ALA A 80 7.76 -22.15 3.90
C ALA A 80 7.16 -23.57 3.96
N THR A 81 7.92 -24.51 4.50
CA THR A 81 7.52 -25.90 4.68
C THR A 81 6.92 -26.08 6.08
N ALA A 82 5.77 -26.76 6.17
CA ALA A 82 5.28 -27.28 7.43
C ALA A 82 6.14 -28.48 7.87
N ILE A 83 6.86 -28.33 8.99
CA ILE A 83 7.85 -29.31 9.45
C ILE A 83 7.44 -30.02 10.74
N ARG A 84 6.40 -29.52 11.43
CA ARG A 84 5.92 -30.09 12.69
C ARG A 84 4.47 -29.75 12.93
N GLU A 85 3.73 -30.73 13.43
CA GLU A 85 2.38 -30.56 13.96
C GLU A 85 2.40 -30.79 15.47
N LYS A 86 1.59 -30.03 16.20
CA LYS A 86 1.44 -30.21 17.64
C LYS A 86 -0.03 -30.02 18.02
N HIS A 87 -0.63 -31.13 18.46
CA HIS A 87 -2.01 -31.22 18.92
C HIS A 87 -2.04 -31.20 20.45
N ILE A 88 -2.52 -30.10 21.03
CA ILE A 88 -2.71 -29.97 22.48
C ILE A 88 -4.07 -29.32 22.76
N TYR A 89 -4.15 -28.32 23.65
CA TYR A 89 -5.36 -27.49 23.79
C TYR A 89 -5.65 -26.60 22.57
N LYS A 90 -4.72 -26.55 21.61
CA LYS A 90 -4.79 -25.80 20.35
C LYS A 90 -3.91 -26.50 19.30
N GLU A 91 -4.27 -26.30 18.04
CA GLU A 91 -3.50 -26.73 16.88
C GLU A 91 -2.34 -25.77 16.58
N TYR A 92 -1.14 -26.32 16.39
CA TYR A 92 0.04 -25.57 16.00
C TYR A 92 0.75 -26.23 14.83
N ILE A 93 1.05 -25.44 13.81
CA ILE A 93 1.90 -25.80 12.69
C ILE A 93 3.23 -25.07 12.83
N GLY A 94 4.32 -25.82 12.97
CA GLY A 94 5.68 -25.32 12.94
C GLY A 94 6.19 -25.25 11.50
N LEU A 95 6.79 -24.11 11.13
CA LEU A 95 7.37 -23.87 9.82
C LEU A 95 8.90 -23.81 9.88
N ASP A 96 9.56 -23.99 8.75
CA ASP A 96 11.00 -23.70 8.55
C ASP A 96 11.30 -22.19 8.36
N ALA A 97 10.32 -21.32 8.63
CA ALA A 97 10.44 -19.87 8.63
C ALA A 97 10.10 -19.27 10.00
N CYS A 98 10.58 -18.05 10.26
CA CYS A 98 10.34 -17.36 11.53
C CYS A 98 10.12 -15.85 11.35
N ALA A 99 10.04 -15.13 12.47
CA ALA A 99 9.86 -13.68 12.47
C ALA A 99 10.99 -12.91 11.77
N ALA A 100 12.17 -13.51 11.59
CA ALA A 100 13.24 -12.91 10.78
C ALA A 100 12.89 -12.85 9.29
N ASN A 101 12.10 -13.82 8.79
CA ASN A 101 11.64 -13.86 7.40
C ASN A 101 10.41 -12.98 7.18
N LEU A 102 9.47 -12.96 8.14
CA LEU A 102 8.26 -12.15 8.08
C LEU A 102 7.94 -11.54 9.46
N MET A 103 8.52 -10.37 9.72
CA MET A 103 8.47 -9.73 11.03
C MET A 103 7.14 -9.04 11.34
N ARG A 104 6.38 -8.67 10.30
CA ARG A 104 5.20 -7.80 10.41
C ARG A 104 4.09 -8.32 11.34
N PRO A 105 3.73 -9.62 11.35
CA PRO A 105 2.77 -10.15 12.31
C PRO A 105 3.22 -9.96 13.76
N ALA A 106 4.50 -10.18 14.05
CA ALA A 106 5.05 -10.07 15.40
C ALA A 106 5.18 -8.61 15.87
N MET A 107 5.60 -7.69 15.00
CA MET A 107 5.79 -6.27 15.37
C MET A 107 4.51 -5.45 15.36
N TYR A 108 3.62 -5.69 14.40
CA TYR A 108 2.48 -4.81 14.13
C TYR A 108 1.12 -5.50 14.30
N GLY A 109 1.09 -6.78 14.68
CA GLY A 109 -0.15 -7.57 14.64
C GLY A 109 -0.74 -7.68 13.22
N ALA A 110 0.09 -7.52 12.18
CA ALA A 110 -0.38 -7.45 10.81
C ALA A 110 -0.83 -8.81 10.29
N TYR A 111 -2.08 -8.89 9.83
CA TYR A 111 -2.59 -10.07 9.14
C TYR A 111 -1.81 -10.32 7.84
N HIS A 112 -1.46 -11.59 7.61
CA HIS A 112 -1.04 -12.12 6.32
C HIS A 112 -1.90 -13.35 6.04
N HIS A 113 -2.40 -13.44 4.82
CA HIS A 113 -3.12 -14.63 4.41
C HIS A 113 -2.13 -15.78 4.25
N ILE A 114 -2.48 -16.95 4.79
CA ILE A 114 -1.69 -18.18 4.72
C ILE A 114 -2.55 -19.18 3.96
N THR A 115 -1.93 -19.88 3.01
CA THR A 115 -2.55 -20.94 2.23
C THR A 115 -1.54 -22.06 1.96
N VAL A 116 -2.04 -23.25 1.62
CA VAL A 116 -1.21 -24.36 1.16
C VAL A 116 -1.11 -24.27 -0.35
N CYS A 117 0.12 -24.18 -0.86
CA CYS A 117 0.37 -24.05 -2.29
C CYS A 117 -0.25 -25.23 -3.07
N GLY A 118 -1.06 -24.93 -4.08
CA GLY A 118 -1.82 -25.90 -4.88
C GLY A 118 -3.14 -26.36 -4.25
N LYS A 119 -3.53 -25.78 -3.11
CA LYS A 119 -4.82 -26.05 -2.43
C LYS A 119 -5.54 -24.75 -2.06
N GLU A 120 -5.34 -23.69 -2.82
CA GLU A 120 -5.86 -22.36 -2.53
C GLU A 120 -7.40 -22.32 -2.49
N ASP A 121 -8.06 -23.15 -3.30
CA ASP A 121 -9.51 -23.27 -3.39
C ASP A 121 -10.07 -24.56 -2.76
N ALA A 122 -9.21 -25.35 -2.11
CA ALA A 122 -9.65 -26.58 -1.45
C ALA A 122 -10.42 -26.25 -0.15
N PRO A 123 -11.40 -27.07 0.27
CA PRO A 123 -12.01 -26.93 1.58
C PRO A 123 -10.93 -26.99 2.67
N CYS A 124 -10.97 -26.06 3.62
CA CYS A 124 -10.17 -26.17 4.84
C CYS A 124 -10.69 -27.37 5.66
N ASP A 125 -9.78 -28.24 6.08
CA ASP A 125 -10.04 -29.39 6.95
C ASP A 125 -10.05 -29.03 8.45
#